data_AF-A0A1I7G647-F1
#
_entry.id   AF-A0A1I7G647-F1
#
_cell.length_a   1.000
_cell.length_b   1.000
_cell.length_c   1.000
_cell.angle_alpha   90.00
_cell.angle_beta   90.00
_cell.angle_gamma   90.00
#
_symmetry.space_group_name_H-M   'P 1'
#
loop_
_entity.id
_entity.type
_entity.pdbx_description
1 polymer ?
#
loop_
_entity_poly.entity_id
_entity_poly.type
_entity_poly.pdbx_seq_one_letter_code
_entity_poly.pdbx_strand_id
1 'polypeptide(L)'
;MAKAYLNKGLSKRANEILDQITAPAGVNDAMELALLYKRAGDMQKAHNVFASNYDVLMNDPNPTRQAWCWMDLANTLIWLRAPDSDIRRAFEKAIELLPSEPRFKDVYARWQGRAQRNNRKT
;
A
#
# COMPACT_ATOMS: atom_id res chain seq x y z
N MET A 1 3.34 -13.74 -15.14
CA MET A 1 4.48 -13.19 -15.93
C MET A 1 5.05 -11.88 -15.36
N ALA A 2 4.25 -10.88 -14.97
CA ALA A 2 4.76 -9.60 -14.42
C ALA A 2 5.74 -9.76 -13.24
N LYS A 3 5.47 -10.66 -12.29
CA LYS A 3 6.38 -11.02 -11.18
C LYS A 3 7.80 -11.40 -11.65
N ALA A 4 7.90 -12.15 -12.75
CA ALA A 4 9.20 -12.58 -13.28
C ALA A 4 10.01 -11.40 -13.88
N TYR A 5 9.32 -10.42 -14.47
CA TYR A 5 9.97 -9.19 -14.96
C TYR A 5 10.43 -8.29 -13.80
N LEU A 6 9.64 -8.19 -12.73
CA LEU A 6 10.04 -7.46 -11.52
C LEU A 6 11.26 -8.09 -10.84
N ASN A 7 11.34 -9.42 -10.77
CA ASN A 7 12.51 -10.10 -10.22
C ASN A 7 13.79 -9.87 -11.06
N LYS A 8 13.64 -9.51 -12.33
CA LYS A 8 14.74 -9.14 -13.24
C LYS A 8 15.00 -7.63 -13.29
N GLY A 9 14.33 -6.82 -12.47
CA GLY A 9 14.45 -5.35 -12.47
C GLY A 9 13.82 -4.65 -13.68
N LEU A 10 13.05 -5.38 -14.50
CA LEU A 10 12.46 -4.87 -15.74
C LEU A 10 11.09 -4.23 -15.47
N SER A 11 11.07 -3.15 -14.70
CA SER A 11 9.84 -2.50 -14.22
C SER A 11 8.92 -2.00 -15.35
N LYS A 12 9.49 -1.48 -16.46
CA LYS A 12 8.68 -1.03 -17.62
C LYS A 12 7.88 -2.19 -18.25
N ARG A 13 8.54 -3.31 -18.52
CA ARG A 13 7.88 -4.51 -19.08
C ARG A 13 6.90 -5.15 -18.10
N ALA A 14 7.20 -5.07 -16.80
CA ALA A 14 6.24 -5.49 -15.79
C ALA A 14 4.96 -4.65 -15.89
N ASN A 15 5.07 -3.32 -15.98
CA ASN A 15 3.91 -2.43 -16.12
C ASN A 15 3.09 -2.69 -17.38
N GLU A 16 3.72 -2.93 -18.54
CA GLU A 16 3.01 -3.27 -19.78
C GLU A 16 2.12 -4.51 -19.62
N ILE A 17 2.57 -5.50 -18.84
CA ILE A 17 1.80 -6.72 -18.57
C ILE A 17 0.71 -6.44 -17.52
N LEU A 18 0.97 -5.59 -16.54
CA LEU A 18 -0.03 -5.21 -15.53
C LEU A 18 -1.17 -4.39 -16.14
N ASP A 19 -0.88 -3.55 -17.14
CA ASP A 19 -1.89 -2.75 -17.84
C ASP A 19 -2.85 -3.59 -18.69
N GLN A 20 -2.51 -4.84 -18.98
CA GLN A 20 -3.39 -5.80 -19.66
C GLN A 20 -4.32 -6.54 -18.69
N ILE A 21 -4.11 -6.40 -17.38
CA ILE A 21 -4.97 -7.05 -16.38
C ILE A 21 -6.27 -6.23 -16.26
N THR A 22 -7.34 -6.76 -16.84
CA THR A 22 -8.69 -6.26 -16.61
C THR A 22 -9.06 -6.44 -15.13
N ALA A 23 -9.84 -5.49 -14.60
CA ALA A 23 -10.16 -5.30 -13.18
C ALA A 23 -10.08 -6.56 -12.29
N PRO A 24 -9.41 -6.50 -11.13
CA PRO A 24 -9.19 -7.66 -10.28
C PRO A 24 -10.53 -8.29 -9.83
N ALA A 25 -10.65 -9.60 -9.98
CA ALA A 25 -11.89 -10.34 -9.72
C ALA A 25 -12.16 -10.61 -8.23
N GLY A 26 -11.19 -10.32 -7.35
CA GLY A 26 -11.34 -10.51 -5.91
C GLY A 26 -10.19 -9.89 -5.09
N VAL A 27 -10.33 -10.00 -3.77
CA VAL A 27 -9.42 -9.39 -2.77
C VAL A 27 -7.94 -9.72 -3.04
N ASN A 28 -7.63 -11.00 -3.27
CA ASN A 28 -6.26 -11.46 -3.48
C ASN A 28 -5.67 -10.88 -4.77
N ASP A 29 -6.47 -10.78 -5.84
CA ASP A 29 -6.01 -10.24 -7.13
C ASP A 29 -5.82 -8.73 -7.05
N ALA A 30 -6.71 -8.01 -6.35
CA ALA A 30 -6.59 -6.57 -6.14
C ALA A 30 -5.35 -6.23 -5.28
N MET A 31 -5.14 -6.98 -4.20
CA MET A 31 -3.94 -6.87 -3.37
C MET A 31 -2.67 -7.15 -4.17
N GLU A 32 -2.64 -8.29 -4.87
CA GLU A 32 -1.49 -8.68 -5.66
C GLU A 32 -1.17 -7.62 -6.72
N LEU A 33 -2.18 -7.12 -7.42
CA LEU A 33 -2.02 -6.09 -8.44
C LEU A 33 -1.46 -4.79 -7.84
N ALA A 34 -1.99 -4.33 -6.71
CA ALA A 34 -1.48 -3.14 -6.03
C ALA A 34 -0.02 -3.29 -5.57
N LEU A 35 0.34 -4.46 -5.02
CA LEU A 35 1.71 -4.79 -4.64
C LEU A 35 2.65 -4.85 -5.85
N LEU A 36 2.20 -5.37 -6.99
CA LEU A 36 2.99 -5.43 -8.21
C LEU A 36 3.26 -4.05 -8.78
N TYR A 37 2.26 -3.14 -8.78
CA TYR A 37 2.48 -1.74 -9.15
C TYR A 37 3.44 -1.04 -8.21
N LYS A 38 3.31 -1.25 -6.89
CA LYS A 38 4.25 -0.72 -5.89
C LYS A 38 5.68 -1.20 -6.14
N ARG A 39 5.86 -2.49 -6.45
CA ARG A 39 7.17 -3.09 -6.79
C ARG A 39 7.72 -2.61 -8.13
N ALA A 40 6.85 -2.27 -9.08
CA ALA A 40 7.24 -1.65 -10.35
C ALA A 40 7.63 -0.18 -10.19
N GLY A 41 7.40 0.43 -9.02
CA GLY A 41 7.63 1.84 -8.75
C GLY A 41 6.48 2.76 -9.19
N ASP A 42 5.39 2.20 -9.71
CA ASP A 42 4.20 2.96 -10.13
C ASP A 42 3.22 3.08 -8.96
N MET A 43 3.56 3.98 -8.03
CA MET A 43 2.80 4.17 -6.79
C MET A 43 1.44 4.82 -7.05
N GLN A 44 1.27 5.56 -8.15
CA GLN A 44 -0.02 6.15 -8.53
C GLN A 44 -1.00 5.05 -8.93
N LYS A 45 -0.58 4.10 -9.78
CA LYS A 45 -1.44 2.96 -10.12
C LYS A 45 -1.69 2.06 -8.91
N ALA A 46 -0.70 1.86 -8.04
CA ALA A 46 -0.90 1.14 -6.80
C ALA A 46 -2.00 1.78 -5.94
N HIS A 47 -1.94 3.11 -5.77
CA HIS A 47 -2.99 3.86 -5.06
C HIS A 47 -4.36 3.72 -5.71
N ASN A 48 -4.44 3.86 -7.04
CA ASN A 48 -5.71 3.73 -7.76
C ASN A 48 -6.32 2.33 -7.56
N VAL A 49 -5.51 1.27 -7.57
CA VAL A 49 -6.00 -0.09 -7.29
C VAL A 49 -6.51 -0.21 -5.86
N PHE A 50 -5.78 0.34 -4.87
CA PHE A 50 -6.24 0.37 -3.48
C PHE A 50 -7.55 1.15 -3.31
N ALA A 51 -7.69 2.29 -3.97
CA ALA A 51 -8.87 3.16 -3.88
C ALA A 51 -10.09 2.53 -4.57
N SER A 52 -9.94 2.06 -5.82
CA SER A 52 -11.04 1.49 -6.60
C SER A 52 -11.51 0.12 -6.09
N ASN A 53 -10.71 -0.56 -5.27
CA ASN A 53 -11.07 -1.86 -4.69
C ASN A 53 -11.17 -1.82 -3.16
N TYR A 54 -11.30 -0.62 -2.59
CA TYR A 54 -11.29 -0.42 -1.14
C TYR A 54 -12.33 -1.29 -0.43
N ASP A 55 -13.56 -1.34 -0.94
CA ASP A 55 -14.64 -2.13 -0.34
C ASP A 55 -14.34 -3.64 -0.35
N VAL A 56 -13.71 -4.13 -1.40
CA VAL A 56 -13.33 -5.54 -1.51
C VAL A 56 -12.15 -5.85 -0.58
N LEU A 57 -11.16 -4.97 -0.54
CA LEU A 57 -9.95 -5.12 0.29
C LEU A 57 -10.23 -5.03 1.79
N MET A 58 -11.13 -4.14 2.20
CA MET A 58 -11.45 -3.90 3.62
C MET A 58 -12.57 -4.78 4.16
N ASN A 59 -13.19 -5.62 3.32
CA ASN A 59 -14.14 -6.65 3.74
C ASN A 59 -13.54 -8.07 3.74
N ASP A 60 -12.21 -8.22 3.61
CA ASP A 60 -11.55 -9.53 3.70
C ASP A 60 -11.81 -10.14 5.10
N PRO A 61 -12.32 -11.38 5.23
CA PRO A 61 -12.54 -12.00 6.53
C PRO A 61 -11.25 -12.21 7.35
N ASN A 62 -10.07 -12.07 6.74
CA ASN A 62 -8.78 -12.23 7.40
C ASN A 62 -8.20 -10.88 7.90
N PRO A 63 -8.21 -10.62 9.22
CA PRO A 63 -7.76 -9.35 9.79
C PRO A 63 -6.26 -9.11 9.57
N THR A 64 -5.44 -10.16 9.51
CA THR A 64 -4.01 -10.03 9.21
C THR A 64 -3.81 -9.45 7.81
N ARG A 65 -4.52 -9.97 6.80
CA ARG A 65 -4.42 -9.43 5.42
C ARG A 65 -4.88 -7.99 5.34
N GLN A 66 -6.01 -7.66 5.98
CA GLN A 66 -6.48 -6.29 6.06
C GLN A 66 -5.45 -5.35 6.70
N ALA A 67 -4.80 -5.79 7.79
CA ALA A 67 -3.79 -4.98 8.46
C ALA A 67 -2.59 -4.68 7.55
N TRP A 68 -2.13 -5.68 6.78
CA TRP A 68 -1.08 -5.48 5.77
C TRP A 68 -1.53 -4.59 4.61
N CYS A 69 -2.78 -4.68 4.14
CA CYS A 69 -3.35 -3.73 3.17
C CYS A 69 -3.22 -2.28 3.66
N TRP A 70 -3.67 -2.02 4.89
CA TRP A 70 -3.60 -0.70 5.52
C TRP A 70 -2.16 -0.20 5.62
N MET A 71 -1.23 -1.10 5.97
CA MET A 71 0.19 -0.80 6.02
C MET A 71 0.77 -0.42 4.65
N ASP A 72 0.38 -1.12 3.59
CA ASP A 72 0.81 -0.81 2.23
C ASP A 72 0.16 0.46 1.67
N LEU A 73 -1.10 0.72 2.03
CA LEU A 73 -1.78 1.96 1.74
C LEU A 73 -1.07 3.15 2.41
N ALA A 74 -0.71 3.05 3.70
CA ALA A 74 0.03 4.09 4.41
C ALA A 74 1.36 4.41 3.70
N ASN A 75 2.11 3.40 3.27
CA ASN A 75 3.36 3.59 2.52
C ASN A 75 3.13 4.29 1.18
N THR A 76 2.07 3.92 0.47
CA THR A 76 1.70 4.55 -0.81
C THR A 76 1.31 6.02 -0.61
N LEU A 77 0.54 6.33 0.44
CA LEU A 77 0.14 7.69 0.81
C LEU A 77 1.35 8.55 1.19
N ILE A 78 2.33 8.00 1.92
CA ILE A 78 3.60 8.69 2.20
C ILE A 78 4.32 9.07 0.91
N TRP A 79 4.41 8.14 -0.03
CA TRP A 79 5.10 8.37 -1.29
C TRP A 79 4.40 9.45 -2.11
N LEU A 80 3.08 9.42 -2.15
CA LEU A 80 2.24 10.41 -2.82
C LEU A 80 2.18 11.76 -2.11
N ARG A 81 2.82 11.90 -0.93
CA ARG A 81 2.75 13.10 -0.08
C ARG A 81 1.30 13.48 0.24
N ALA A 82 0.45 12.48 0.46
CA ALA A 82 -0.91 12.68 0.92
C ALA A 82 -0.92 13.37 2.30
N PRO A 83 -2.07 13.94 2.72
CA PRO A 83 -2.18 14.57 4.03
C PRO A 83 -1.75 13.64 5.16
N ASP A 84 -1.05 14.20 6.16
CA ASP A 84 -0.58 13.45 7.33
C ASP A 84 -1.74 12.78 8.08
N SER A 85 -2.95 13.34 8.03
CA SER A 85 -4.17 12.74 8.61
C SER A 85 -4.52 11.40 7.97
N ASP A 86 -4.39 11.28 6.64
CA ASP A 86 -4.76 10.07 5.91
C ASP A 86 -3.71 8.99 6.11
N ILE A 87 -2.44 9.38 6.09
CA ILE A 87 -1.31 8.49 6.39
C ILE A 87 -1.45 7.95 7.83
N ARG A 88 -1.74 8.84 8.79
CA ARG A 88 -1.95 8.48 10.20
C ARG A 88 -3.09 7.48 10.34
N ARG A 89 -4.26 7.78 9.76
CA ARG A 89 -5.44 6.91 9.82
C ARG A 89 -5.13 5.51 9.28
N ALA A 90 -4.37 5.41 8.20
CA ALA A 90 -3.98 4.12 7.63
C ALA A 90 -3.08 3.31 8.59
N PHE A 91 -2.11 3.95 9.25
CA PHE A 91 -1.29 3.27 10.27
C PHE A 91 -2.11 2.83 11.48
N GLU A 92 -2.99 3.69 11.98
CA GLU A 92 -3.84 3.39 13.13
C GLU A 92 -4.73 2.17 12.86
N LYS A 93 -5.34 2.09 11.66
CA LYS A 93 -6.12 0.93 11.26
C LYS A 93 -5.30 -0.36 11.15
N ALA A 94 -4.07 -0.29 10.61
CA ALA A 94 -3.19 -1.45 10.58
C ALA A 94 -2.85 -1.97 11.99
N ILE A 95 -2.55 -1.07 12.93
CA ILE A 95 -2.21 -1.41 14.31
C ILE A 95 -3.44 -1.92 15.09
N GLU A 96 -4.61 -1.33 14.86
CA GLU A 96 -5.88 -1.76 15.47
C GLU A 96 -6.21 -3.21 15.10
N LEU A 97 -6.04 -3.57 13.82
CA LEU A 97 -6.35 -4.90 13.31
C LEU A 97 -5.33 -5.96 13.75
N LEU A 98 -4.05 -5.60 13.87
CA LEU A 98 -3.00 -6.53 14.28
C LEU A 98 -2.01 -5.86 15.27
N PRO A 99 -2.42 -5.69 16.53
CA PRO A 99 -1.64 -4.95 17.53
C PRO A 99 -0.37 -5.68 17.97
N SER A 100 -0.31 -7.00 17.74
CA SER A 100 0.85 -7.84 18.05
C SER A 100 1.98 -7.70 17.04
N GLU A 101 1.74 -7.13 15.86
CA GLU A 101 2.76 -6.96 14.81
C GLU A 101 3.67 -5.76 15.13
N PRO A 102 4.93 -5.98 15.57
CA PRO A 102 5.80 -4.89 16.01
C PRO A 102 6.17 -3.96 14.87
N ARG A 103 6.27 -4.52 13.65
CA ARG A 103 6.70 -3.80 12.46
C ARG A 103 5.80 -2.61 12.13
N PHE A 104 4.50 -2.70 12.41
CA PHE A 104 3.57 -1.60 12.16
C PHE A 104 3.86 -0.41 13.06
N LYS A 105 4.08 -0.67 14.36
CA LYS A 105 4.42 0.37 15.34
C LYS A 105 5.77 1.01 15.02
N ASP A 106 6.77 0.21 14.67
CA ASP A 106 8.11 0.70 14.32
C ASP A 106 8.10 1.64 13.13
N VAL A 107 7.40 1.27 12.05
CA VAL A 107 7.34 2.11 10.85
C VAL A 107 6.49 3.36 11.12
N TYR A 108 5.40 3.23 11.86
CA TYR A 108 4.57 4.38 12.24
C TYR A 108 5.37 5.39 13.07
N ALA A 109 6.10 4.95 14.08
CA ALA A 109 6.96 5.82 14.90
C ALA A 109 8.03 6.53 14.06
N ARG A 110 8.68 5.82 13.12
CA ARG A 110 9.64 6.41 12.18
C ARG A 110 9.02 7.44 11.26
N TRP A 111 7.78 7.22 10.82
CA TRP A 111 7.06 8.21 10.02
C TRP A 111 6.66 9.43 10.86
N GLN A 112 6.09 9.23 12.05
CA GLN A 112 5.71 10.33 12.96
C GLN A 112 6.90 11.24 13.28
N GLY A 113 8.08 10.66 13.56
CA GLY A 113 9.29 11.45 13.82
C GLY A 113 9.73 12.31 12.62
N ARG A 114 9.44 11.88 11.39
CA ARG A 114 9.68 12.66 10.16
C ARG A 114 8.61 13.74 9.96
N ALA A 115 7.34 13.38 10.10
CA ALA A 115 6.21 14.31 9.97
C ALA A 115 6.31 15.48 10.95
N GLN A 116 6.61 15.21 12.22
CA GLN A 116 6.78 16.24 13.26
C GLN A 116 7.95 17.20 12.96
N ARG A 117 9.02 16.73 12.32
CA ARG A 117 10.15 17.59 11.92
C ARG A 117 9.79 18.50 10.75
N ASN A 118 8.97 18.02 9.82
CA ASN A 118 8.53 18.82 8.68
C ASN A 118 7.57 19.94 9.13
N ASN A 119 6.68 19.65 10.08
CA ASN A 119 5.71 20.63 10.59
C ASN A 119 6.33 21.72 11.49
N ARG A 120 7.59 21.56 11.94
CA ARG A 120 8.33 22.57 12.73
C ARG A 120 9.15 23.54 11.87
N LYS A 121 9.19 23.35 10.54
CA LYS A 121 9.98 24.17 9.61
C LYS A 121 9.13 25.15 8.79
N THR A 122 7.84 25.22 9.07
CA THR A 122 6.86 26.20 8.57
C THR A 122 6.49 27.14 9.69
#